data_AF-A0A355DMS8-F1
#
_entry.id   AF-A0A355DMS8-F1
#
_cell.length_a   1.000
_cell.length_b   1.000
_cell.length_c   1.000
_cell.angle_alpha   90.00
_cell.angle_beta   90.00
_cell.angle_gamma   90.00
#
_symmetry.space_group_name_H-M   'P 1'
#
loop_
_entity.id
_entity.type
_entity.pdbx_description
1 polymer ?
#
loop_
_entity_poly.entity_id
_entity_poly.type
_entity_poly.pdbx_seq_one_letter_code
_entity_poly.pdbx_strand_id
1 'polypeptide(L)'
;MSALEPSLSPNPNNKPHGTPTEINLNPRNYQESEQARAHRRENELAEVLAREGYDIEQNPPTRTDGKNPDYLIEGQYVDCLAPNTNKVGSIYSRIQEKIVSGILLHGMR
;
A
#
# COMPACT_ATOMS: atom_id res chain seq x y z
N MET A 1 -10.45 6.22 17.76
CA MET A 1 -9.28 6.04 16.86
C MET A 1 -8.63 7.39 16.65
N SER A 2 -7.31 7.49 16.76
CA SER A 2 -6.57 8.60 16.15
C SER A 2 -6.37 8.25 14.68
N ALA A 3 -6.76 9.12 13.76
CA ALA A 3 -6.39 8.98 12.36
C ALA A 3 -4.85 9.03 12.25
N LEU A 4 -4.31 8.41 11.19
CA LEU A 4 -2.93 8.65 10.78
C LEU A 4 -2.86 10.09 10.26
N GLU A 5 -2.24 10.96 11.04
CA GLU A 5 -1.99 12.35 10.66
C GLU A 5 -0.57 12.47 10.08
N PRO A 6 -0.36 13.26 9.02
CA PRO A 6 0.96 13.43 8.42
C PRO A 6 1.90 14.16 9.38
N SER A 7 3.13 13.65 9.53
CA SER A 7 4.15 14.27 10.38
C SER A 7 4.91 15.42 9.70
N LEU A 8 4.86 15.49 8.36
CA LEU A 8 5.51 16.53 7.55
C LEU A 8 4.48 17.45 6.90
N SER A 9 4.94 18.62 6.45
CA SER A 9 4.12 19.47 5.59
C SER A 9 4.06 18.91 4.16
N PRO A 10 2.92 19.04 3.46
CA PRO A 10 2.82 18.67 2.06
C PRO A 10 3.88 19.37 1.21
N ASN A 11 4.59 18.59 0.38
CA ASN A 11 5.66 19.09 -0.46
C ASN A 11 5.87 18.13 -1.66
N PRO A 12 5.82 18.62 -2.91
CA PRO A 12 5.98 17.78 -4.10
C PRO A 12 7.33 17.06 -4.19
N ASN A 13 8.33 17.52 -3.42
CA ASN A 13 9.66 16.92 -3.38
C ASN A 13 9.83 15.87 -2.27
N ASN A 14 8.84 15.69 -1.38
CA ASN A 14 8.88 14.57 -0.45
C ASN A 14 8.85 13.25 -1.24
N LYS A 15 9.59 12.27 -0.74
CA LYS A 15 9.72 10.96 -1.35
C LYS A 15 9.52 9.86 -0.31
N PRO A 16 8.91 8.73 -0.70
CA PRO A 16 8.95 7.55 0.15
C PRO A 16 10.39 7.08 0.29
N HIS A 17 10.67 6.40 1.40
CA HIS A 17 11.93 5.69 1.61
C HIS A 17 11.71 4.18 1.57
N GLY A 18 12.76 3.40 1.79
CA GLY A 18 12.76 1.96 1.53
C GLY A 18 13.00 1.62 0.07
N THR A 19 12.68 0.38 -0.31
CA THR A 19 12.89 -0.11 -1.68
C THR A 19 11.55 -0.19 -2.40
N PRO A 20 11.34 0.50 -3.53
CA PRO A 20 10.11 0.37 -4.31
C PRO A 20 9.92 -1.06 -4.83
N THR A 21 8.66 -1.49 -4.94
CA THR A 21 8.35 -2.84 -5.42
C THR A 21 8.67 -2.97 -6.91
N GLU A 22 9.39 -4.03 -7.28
CA GLU A 22 9.82 -4.27 -8.66
C GLU A 22 8.61 -4.58 -9.57
N ILE A 23 8.50 -3.84 -10.67
CA ILE A 23 7.44 -4.04 -11.66
C ILE A 23 7.94 -5.00 -12.73
N ASN A 24 7.61 -6.28 -12.57
CA ASN A 24 7.95 -7.33 -13.52
C ASN A 24 6.98 -7.33 -14.71
N LEU A 25 7.39 -6.69 -15.81
CA LEU A 25 6.65 -6.72 -17.08
C LEU A 25 6.93 -8.01 -17.82
N ASN A 26 5.89 -8.71 -18.28
CA ASN A 26 6.05 -9.88 -19.14
C ASN A 26 6.31 -9.41 -20.59
N PRO A 27 7.52 -9.58 -21.14
CA PRO A 27 7.85 -9.04 -22.48
C PRO A 27 7.14 -9.79 -23.62
N ARG A 28 6.53 -10.95 -23.34
CA ARG A 28 5.81 -11.76 -24.35
C ARG A 28 4.33 -11.40 -24.47
N ASN A 29 3.79 -10.64 -23.53
CA ASN A 29 2.41 -10.18 -23.58
C ASN A 29 2.41 -8.66 -23.44
N TYR A 30 2.01 -7.96 -24.50
CA TYR A 30 1.89 -6.49 -24.47
C TYR A 30 0.86 -5.99 -23.45
N GLN A 31 0.00 -6.89 -22.94
CA GLN A 31 -0.90 -6.58 -21.83
C GLN A 31 -0.17 -6.69 -20.51
N GLU A 32 -0.22 -5.60 -19.74
CA GLU A 32 0.23 -5.57 -18.36
C GLU A 32 -0.51 -6.62 -17.52
N SER A 33 0.22 -7.35 -16.69
CA SER A 33 -0.39 -8.30 -15.76
C SER A 33 -1.08 -7.55 -14.60
N GLU A 34 -2.13 -8.14 -14.03
CA GLU A 34 -2.78 -7.56 -12.84
C GLU A 34 -1.80 -7.34 -11.68
N GLN A 35 -0.77 -8.19 -11.57
CA GLN A 35 0.30 -8.03 -10.59
C GLN A 35 1.16 -6.80 -10.87
N ALA A 36 1.61 -6.61 -12.11
CA ALA A 36 2.39 -5.43 -12.50
C ALA A 36 1.58 -4.14 -12.31
N ARG A 37 0.28 -4.16 -12.66
CA ARG A 37 -0.64 -3.06 -12.41
C ARG A 37 -0.76 -2.75 -10.90
N ALA A 38 -0.87 -3.77 -10.06
CA ALA A 38 -0.97 -3.62 -8.61
C ALA A 38 0.31 -3.00 -8.03
N HIS A 39 1.49 -3.53 -8.35
CA HIS A 39 2.77 -2.98 -7.87
C HIS A 39 3.04 -1.57 -8.35
N ARG A 40 2.62 -1.21 -9.57
CA ARG A 40 2.69 0.19 -10.01
C ARG A 40 1.81 1.09 -9.16
N ARG A 41 0.57 0.69 -8.88
CA ARG A 41 -0.36 1.46 -8.03
C ARG A 41 0.14 1.60 -6.60
N GLU A 42 0.79 0.57 -6.09
CA GLU A 42 1.45 0.57 -4.79
C GLU A 42 2.55 1.64 -4.74
N ASN A 43 3.49 1.61 -5.69
CA ASN A 43 4.55 2.63 -5.80
C ASN A 43 3.99 4.05 -6.02
N GLU A 44 2.98 4.21 -6.89
CA GLU A 44 2.31 5.50 -7.12
C GLU A 44 1.66 6.05 -5.85
N LEU A 45 0.99 5.19 -5.07
CA LEU A 45 0.36 5.59 -3.82
C LEU A 45 1.40 6.05 -2.80
N ALA A 46 2.54 5.35 -2.71
CA ALA A 46 3.62 5.73 -1.82
C ALA A 46 4.16 7.13 -2.16
N GLU A 47 4.34 7.43 -3.44
CA GLU A 47 4.72 8.78 -3.88
C GLU A 47 3.68 9.85 -3.53
N VAL A 48 2.39 9.57 -3.72
CA VAL A 48 1.32 10.51 -3.41
C VAL A 48 1.29 10.81 -1.91
N LEU A 49 1.31 9.77 -1.06
CA LEU A 49 1.27 9.95 0.39
C LEU A 49 2.48 10.72 0.92
N ALA A 50 3.69 10.42 0.41
CA ALA A 50 4.88 11.19 0.78
C ALA A 50 4.73 12.68 0.44
N ARG A 51 4.21 12.99 -0.75
CA ARG A 51 3.96 14.38 -1.18
C ARG A 51 2.91 15.09 -0.34
N GLU A 52 1.94 14.37 0.19
CA GLU A 52 0.94 14.89 1.14
C GLU A 52 1.49 15.02 2.58
N GLY A 53 2.76 14.68 2.82
CA GLY A 53 3.43 14.91 4.10
C GLY A 53 3.49 13.69 5.03
N TYR A 54 3.10 12.51 4.54
CA TYR A 54 3.27 11.28 5.32
C TYR A 54 4.71 10.77 5.27
N ASP A 55 5.24 10.35 6.40
CA ASP A 55 6.42 9.50 6.45
C ASP A 55 6.03 8.07 6.06
N ILE A 56 6.63 7.56 4.98
CA ILE A 56 6.27 6.29 4.37
C ILE A 56 7.51 5.50 3.94
N GLU A 57 7.66 4.32 4.53
CA GLU A 57 8.62 3.29 4.12
C GLU A 57 7.94 2.27 3.21
N GLN A 58 8.52 1.98 2.04
CA GLN A 58 8.11 0.87 1.17
C GLN A 58 8.90 -0.39 1.49
N ASN A 59 8.21 -1.54 1.47
CA ASN A 59 8.79 -2.85 1.78
C ASN A 59 9.56 -2.84 3.12
N PRO A 60 8.91 -2.43 4.22
CA PRO A 60 9.55 -2.37 5.53
C PRO A 60 9.95 -3.76 6.05
N PRO A 61 10.70 -3.84 7.17
CA PRO A 61 11.05 -5.11 7.79
C PRO A 61 9.83 -6.02 8.04
N THR A 62 10.04 -7.32 7.87
CA THR A 62 9.04 -8.35 8.15
C THR A 62 8.53 -8.22 9.60
N ARG A 63 7.20 -8.25 9.75
CA ARG A 63 6.54 -8.22 11.06
C ARG A 63 6.90 -9.47 11.88
N THR A 64 6.75 -9.37 13.20
CA THR A 64 6.96 -10.50 14.14
C THR A 64 6.04 -11.69 13.88
N ASP A 65 4.87 -11.48 13.24
CA ASP A 65 3.96 -12.54 12.81
C ASP A 65 4.30 -13.11 11.41
N GLY A 66 5.48 -12.79 10.87
CA GLY A 66 6.01 -13.33 9.60
C GLY A 66 5.43 -12.70 8.34
N LYS A 67 4.66 -11.62 8.46
CA LYS A 67 4.03 -10.94 7.33
C LYS A 67 4.89 -9.81 6.79
N ASN A 68 4.78 -9.59 5.48
CA ASN A 68 5.46 -8.52 4.76
C ASN A 68 4.40 -7.53 4.26
N PRO A 69 4.04 -6.52 5.07
CA PRO A 69 3.11 -5.47 4.64
C PRO A 69 3.78 -4.58 3.59
N ASP A 70 2.97 -3.93 2.76
CA ASP A 70 3.49 -3.08 1.68
C ASP A 70 4.22 -1.84 2.23
N TYR A 71 3.71 -1.26 3.34
CA TYR A 71 4.22 0.00 3.90
C TYR A 71 4.37 0.00 5.41
N LEU A 72 5.24 0.91 5.89
CA LEU A 72 5.20 1.50 7.22
C LEU A 72 4.88 2.99 7.08
N ILE A 73 3.66 3.40 7.45
CA ILE A 73 3.19 4.79 7.35
C ILE A 73 3.08 5.37 8.75
N GLU A 74 3.86 6.42 9.04
CA GLU A 74 3.95 7.03 10.38
C GLU A 74 4.16 5.98 11.49
N GLY A 75 5.01 4.98 11.21
CA GLY A 75 5.30 3.88 12.12
C GLY A 75 4.22 2.78 12.22
N GLN A 76 3.18 2.81 11.38
CA GLN A 76 2.13 1.78 11.34
C GLN A 76 2.19 0.94 10.07
N TYR A 77 2.14 -0.38 10.22
CA TYR A 77 2.12 -1.29 9.07
C TYR A 77 0.78 -1.22 8.32
N VAL A 78 0.85 -0.99 7.01
CA VAL A 78 -0.32 -0.81 6.15
C VAL A 78 -0.11 -1.55 4.83
N ASP A 79 -1.17 -2.17 4.33
CA ASP A 79 -1.22 -2.76 2.99
C ASP A 79 -1.90 -1.83 1.99
N CYS A 80 -1.43 -1.87 0.74
CA CYS A 80 -2.14 -1.30 -0.39
C CYS A 80 -3.32 -2.20 -0.79
N LEU A 81 -4.47 -1.56 -1.05
CA LEU A 81 -5.60 -2.17 -1.72
C LEU A 81 -5.96 -1.35 -2.96
N ALA A 82 -5.66 -1.88 -4.15
CA ALA A 82 -5.94 -1.24 -5.43
C ALA A 82 -6.88 -2.10 -6.30
N PRO A 83 -8.21 -2.11 -6.02
CA PRO A 83 -9.17 -2.93 -6.75
C PRO A 83 -9.20 -2.57 -8.23
N ASN A 84 -9.35 -3.59 -9.09
CA ASN A 84 -9.59 -3.43 -10.54
C ASN A 84 -11.07 -3.47 -10.91
N THR A 85 -11.97 -3.44 -9.93
CA THR A 85 -13.41 -3.54 -10.11
C THR A 85 -14.11 -2.38 -9.44
N ASN A 86 -15.21 -1.93 -10.03
CA ASN A 86 -16.12 -0.94 -9.45
C ASN A 86 -17.25 -1.58 -8.62
N LYS A 87 -17.29 -2.92 -8.51
CA LYS A 87 -18.32 -3.63 -7.74
C LYS A 87 -18.03 -3.49 -6.24
N VAL A 88 -18.83 -2.66 -5.56
CA VAL A 88 -18.72 -2.37 -4.12
C VAL A 88 -18.64 -3.64 -3.28
N GLY A 89 -19.50 -4.64 -3.54
CA GLY A 89 -19.48 -5.90 -2.81
C GLY A 89 -18.14 -6.64 -2.90
N SER A 90 -17.53 -6.68 -4.08
CA SER A 90 -16.22 -7.30 -4.28
C SER A 90 -15.08 -6.52 -3.62
N ILE A 91 -15.18 -5.18 -3.58
CA ILE A 91 -14.24 -4.33 -2.85
C ILE A 91 -14.35 -4.62 -1.34
N TYR A 92 -15.58 -4.67 -0.81
CA TYR A 92 -15.83 -4.96 0.60
C TYR A 92 -15.29 -6.33 1.01
N SER A 93 -15.55 -7.39 0.21
CA SER A 93 -15.00 -8.73 0.48
C SER A 93 -13.47 -8.72 0.58
N ARG A 94 -12.77 -8.03 -0.34
CA ARG A 94 -11.30 -7.91 -0.30
C ARG A 94 -10.80 -7.16 0.94
N ILE A 95 -11.51 -6.12 1.38
CA ILE A 95 -11.19 -5.42 2.63
C ILE A 95 -11.31 -6.39 3.81
N GLN A 96 -12.42 -7.13 3.90
CA GLN A 96 -12.64 -8.11 4.96
C GLN A 96 -11.58 -9.21 4.97
N GLU A 97 -11.21 -9.74 3.81
CA GLU A 97 -10.12 -10.72 3.68
C GLU A 97 -8.80 -10.19 4.25
N LYS A 98 -8.41 -8.95 3.94
CA LYS A 98 -7.17 -8.34 4.45
C LYS A 98 -7.22 -7.99 5.95
N ILE A 99 -8.41 -7.67 6.49
CA ILE A 99 -8.60 -7.47 7.93
C ILE A 99 -8.47 -8.80 8.68
N VAL A 100 -9.12 -9.85 8.18
CA VAL A 100 -9.07 -11.19 8.76
C VAL A 100 -7.66 -11.77 8.69
N SER A 101 -6.91 -11.51 7.62
CA SER A 101 -5.50 -11.87 7.54
C SER A 101 -4.60 -10.99 8.40
N GLY A 102 -5.12 -9.97 9.09
CA GLY A 102 -4.42 -9.16 10.10
C GLY A 102 -3.43 -8.14 9.53
N ILE A 103 -3.64 -7.69 8.30
CA ILE A 103 -2.70 -6.83 7.55
C ILE A 103 -3.28 -5.45 7.24
N LEU A 104 -4.62 -5.33 7.16
CA LEU A 104 -5.28 -4.03 7.17
C LEU A 104 -5.63 -3.65 8.61
N LEU A 105 -5.40 -2.38 8.96
CA LEU A 105 -5.65 -1.78 10.28
C LEU A 105 -6.85 -2.44 10.98
N HIS A 106 -6.57 -3.08 12.11
CA HIS A 106 -7.55 -3.83 12.89
C HIS A 106 -8.60 -2.85 13.45
N GLY A 107 -9.84 -2.89 12.95
CA GLY A 107 -10.81 -1.89 13.37
C GLY A 107 -12.21 -1.96 12.78
N MET A 108 -12.84 -3.13 12.78
CA MET A 108 -14.30 -3.23 12.77
C MET A 108 -14.76 -4.09 13.96
N ARG A 109 -14.67 -3.53 15.16
CA ARG A 109 -15.48 -3.89 16.33
C ARG A 109 -15.39 -2.77 17.37
#